data_AF-K2CJF5-F1
#
_entry.id   AF-K2CJF5-F1
#
_cell.length_a   1.000
_cell.length_b   1.000
_cell.length_c   1.000
_cell.angle_alpha   90.00
_cell.angle_beta   90.00
_cell.angle_gamma   90.00
#
_symmetry.space_group_name_H-M   'P 1'
#
loop_
_entity.id
_entity.type
_entity.pdbx_description
1 polymer ?
#
loop_
_entity_poly.entity_id
_entity_poly.type
_entity_poly.pdbx_seq_one_letter_code
_entity_poly.pdbx_strand_id
1 'polypeptide(L)'
;MKMGREATVFVSKDGNPKSKTTNPKFDYDDIRMALMQDKKSKFKIGYTIEFYPEEGKYHYSGHRNCKVIQSPSETKKNGAICPVCKKPLTLGVMHRVEELAAEDEKYEPKQNEMGLRWIIDPKRIRPPYVKLVPLNEIIAEAIGNLVGSNKVKQIYEDLVEAFGSEFEVLLKSEIAEIEKKVGPDIALAVNKVRKGDIVIRPGFDGEYGVVKINLNDKMANSDNEKIVASSQSQLGLDF
;
A
#
# COMPACT_ATOMS: atom_id res chain seq x y z
N MET A 1 -12.72 10.31 11.33
CA MET A 1 -13.07 10.56 9.91
C MET A 1 -12.36 9.51 9.07
N LYS A 2 -13.07 8.73 8.24
CA LYS A 2 -12.45 7.75 7.34
C LYS A 2 -11.72 8.53 6.25
N MET A 3 -10.45 8.21 6.03
CA MET A 3 -9.61 8.96 5.11
C MET A 3 -10.04 8.76 3.64
N GLY A 4 -9.72 9.74 2.79
CA GLY A 4 -9.76 9.59 1.34
C GLY A 4 -8.66 8.64 0.85
N ARG A 5 -8.80 8.12 -0.37
CA ARG A 5 -7.88 7.14 -0.97
C ARG A 5 -6.60 7.74 -1.57
N GLU A 6 -6.22 8.95 -1.19
CA GLU A 6 -4.99 9.61 -1.65
C GLU A 6 -4.76 10.90 -0.85
N ALA A 7 -3.50 11.31 -0.70
CA ALA A 7 -3.15 12.61 -0.16
C ALA A 7 -1.86 13.16 -0.79
N THR A 8 -1.88 14.44 -1.13
CA THR A 8 -0.67 15.17 -1.56
C THR A 8 -0.13 16.01 -0.40
N VAL A 9 1.14 15.82 -0.05
CA VAL A 9 1.79 16.55 1.04
C VAL A 9 2.63 17.68 0.48
N PHE A 10 2.28 18.91 0.84
CA PHE A 10 3.03 20.12 0.50
C PHE A 10 4.05 20.45 1.60
N VAL A 11 5.27 20.78 1.19
CA VAL A 11 6.35 21.19 2.10
C VAL A 11 6.84 22.59 1.72
N SER A 12 7.18 23.39 2.73
CA SER A 12 7.78 24.71 2.48
C SER A 12 9.14 24.56 1.79
N LYS A 13 9.45 25.46 0.85
CA LYS A 13 10.78 25.56 0.25
C LYS A 13 11.77 26.27 1.15
N ASP A 14 11.29 27.05 2.11
CA ASP A 14 12.13 27.67 3.13
C ASP A 14 12.64 26.54 4.02
N GLY A 15 13.91 26.15 3.83
CA GLY A 15 14.54 24.94 4.36
C GLY A 15 14.73 24.91 5.88
N ASN A 16 13.76 25.37 6.67
CA ASN A 16 13.78 25.31 8.11
C ASN A 16 12.92 24.14 8.63
N PRO A 17 13.50 22.94 8.82
CA PRO A 17 12.81 21.78 9.39
C PRO A 17 12.30 22.01 10.83
N LYS A 18 12.68 23.13 11.47
CA LYS A 18 12.28 23.52 12.83
C LYS A 18 11.09 24.47 12.89
N SER A 19 10.49 24.89 11.76
CA SER A 19 9.23 25.64 11.80
C SER A 19 8.08 24.69 12.14
N LYS A 20 7.99 24.29 13.41
CA LYS A 20 6.83 23.63 14.04
C LYS A 20 5.64 24.60 14.11
N THR A 21 5.30 25.26 13.01
CA THR A 21 4.02 25.96 12.91
C THR A 21 3.01 24.89 12.56
N THR A 22 2.21 24.49 13.55
CA THR A 22 1.19 23.42 13.46
C THR A 22 0.07 23.73 12.45
N ASN A 23 0.11 24.90 11.81
CA ASN A 23 -0.66 25.23 10.62
C ASN A 23 0.05 26.38 9.87
N PRO A 24 0.85 26.12 8.83
CA PRO A 24 1.31 27.22 7.98
C PRO A 24 0.09 27.90 7.37
N LYS A 25 0.01 29.22 7.45
CA LYS A 25 -1.03 29.97 6.73
C LYS A 25 -0.75 29.83 5.24
N PHE A 26 -1.65 29.18 4.52
CA PHE A 26 -1.62 29.07 3.06
C PHE A 26 -2.97 29.50 2.49
N ASP A 27 -2.97 29.95 1.25
CA ASP A 27 -4.18 30.22 0.47
C ASP A 27 -4.27 29.33 -0.78
N TYR A 28 -5.30 29.57 -1.58
CA TYR A 28 -5.50 28.82 -2.82
C TYR A 28 -4.35 29.01 -3.82
N ASP A 29 -3.79 30.22 -3.90
CA ASP A 29 -2.72 30.53 -4.85
C ASP A 29 -1.43 29.81 -4.47
N ASP A 30 -1.13 29.71 -3.17
CA ASP A 30 -0.01 28.92 -2.66
C ASP A 30 -0.09 27.44 -3.11
N ILE A 31 -1.29 26.83 -3.02
CA ILE A 31 -1.50 25.43 -3.47
C ILE A 31 -1.41 25.33 -5.00
N ARG A 32 -2.07 26.23 -5.72
CA ARG A 32 -2.07 26.26 -7.19
C ARG A 32 -0.63 26.39 -7.72
N MET A 33 0.14 27.31 -7.17
CA MET A 33 1.54 27.53 -7.55
C MET A 33 2.41 26.32 -7.21
N ALA A 34 2.16 25.63 -6.10
CA ALA A 34 2.87 24.40 -5.74
C ALA A 34 2.58 23.25 -6.72
N LEU A 35 1.32 23.07 -7.13
CA LEU A 35 0.91 22.08 -8.13
C LEU A 35 1.50 22.38 -9.52
N MET A 36 1.55 23.65 -9.90
CA MET A 36 2.21 24.10 -11.14
C MET A 36 3.74 24.04 -11.07
N GLN A 37 4.31 23.69 -9.91
CA GLN A 37 5.75 23.68 -9.64
C GLN A 37 6.44 25.01 -9.97
N ASP A 38 5.75 26.12 -9.73
CA ASP A 38 6.27 27.46 -10.01
C ASP A 38 7.52 27.74 -9.15
N LYS A 39 8.55 28.34 -9.75
CA LYS A 39 9.78 28.73 -9.07
C LYS A 39 9.51 29.66 -7.88
N LYS A 40 8.55 30.58 -8.02
CA LYS A 40 8.13 31.55 -6.99
C LYS A 40 7.23 30.95 -5.90
N SER A 41 6.75 29.71 -6.07
CA SER A 41 5.93 29.05 -5.06
C SER A 41 6.68 28.92 -3.74
N LYS A 42 6.02 29.28 -2.63
CA LYS A 42 6.53 29.05 -1.26
C LYS A 42 6.58 27.57 -0.90
N PHE A 43 5.69 26.78 -1.50
CA PHE A 43 5.57 25.35 -1.26
C PHE A 43 5.97 24.53 -2.49
N LYS A 44 6.29 23.26 -2.27
CA LYS A 44 6.43 22.26 -3.32
C LYS A 44 5.73 20.99 -2.89
N ILE A 45 5.42 20.11 -3.84
CA ILE A 45 4.99 18.76 -3.53
C ILE A 45 6.20 18.04 -2.91
N GLY A 46 6.08 17.67 -1.64
CA GLY A 46 7.08 16.89 -0.93
C GLY A 46 6.99 15.43 -1.32
N TYR A 47 5.79 14.88 -1.21
CA TYR A 47 5.46 13.50 -1.58
C TYR A 47 3.94 13.30 -1.69
N THR A 48 3.54 12.16 -2.23
CA THR A 48 2.15 11.70 -2.16
C THR A 48 2.00 10.42 -1.36
N ILE A 49 0.80 10.23 -0.81
CA ILE A 49 0.40 9.03 -0.09
C ILE A 49 -0.71 8.41 -0.91
N GLU A 50 -0.42 7.24 -1.43
CA GLU A 50 -1.26 6.52 -2.38
C GLU A 50 -1.77 5.23 -1.74
N PHE A 51 -2.82 4.69 -2.33
CA PHE A 51 -3.28 3.34 -2.01
C PHE A 51 -2.75 2.37 -3.05
N TYR A 52 -2.87 1.08 -2.78
CA TYR A 52 -2.48 0.08 -3.74
C TYR A 52 -3.48 0.08 -4.92
N PRO A 53 -3.07 0.50 -6.14
CA PRO A 53 -3.97 0.51 -7.30
C PRO A 53 -4.51 -0.90 -7.62
N GLU A 54 -3.79 -1.93 -7.18
CA GLU A 54 -4.15 -3.34 -7.25
C GLU A 54 -5.51 -3.61 -6.56
N GLU A 55 -5.89 -2.83 -5.55
CA GLU A 55 -7.18 -2.94 -4.88
C GLU A 55 -8.35 -2.45 -5.74
N GLY A 56 -8.08 -1.74 -6.84
CA GLY A 56 -9.09 -1.21 -7.75
C GLY A 56 -9.92 -2.30 -8.45
N LYS A 57 -11.22 -2.05 -8.61
CA LYS A 57 -12.20 -3.00 -9.22
C LYS A 57 -11.87 -3.50 -10.63
N TYR A 58 -11.05 -2.74 -11.34
CA TYR A 58 -10.71 -2.98 -12.75
C TYR A 58 -9.21 -2.90 -12.94
N HIS A 59 -8.42 -3.29 -11.93
CA HIS A 59 -6.96 -3.21 -12.05
C HIS A 59 -6.45 -4.16 -13.14
N TYR A 60 -6.79 -5.45 -13.02
CA TYR A 60 -6.48 -6.48 -14.01
C TYR A 60 -7.65 -6.79 -14.92
N SER A 61 -7.34 -7.38 -16.07
CA SER A 61 -8.35 -7.88 -16.99
C SER A 61 -8.97 -9.15 -16.44
N GLY A 62 -10.27 -9.36 -16.64
CA GLY A 62 -10.89 -10.58 -16.15
C GLY A 62 -12.36 -10.73 -16.45
N HIS A 63 -12.92 -11.82 -15.94
CA HIS A 63 -14.34 -12.13 -16.01
C HIS A 63 -14.78 -12.75 -14.69
N ARG A 64 -15.53 -11.97 -13.93
CA ARG A 64 -15.97 -12.23 -12.55
C ARG A 64 -16.70 -13.54 -12.42
N ASN A 65 -17.70 -13.75 -13.27
CA ASN A 65 -18.57 -14.93 -13.20
C ASN A 65 -17.80 -16.24 -13.42
N CYS A 66 -16.70 -16.20 -14.17
CA CYS A 66 -15.85 -17.36 -14.42
C CYS A 66 -14.60 -17.40 -13.51
N LYS A 67 -14.41 -16.40 -12.64
CA LYS A 67 -13.22 -16.22 -11.79
C LYS A 67 -11.90 -16.26 -12.57
N VAL A 68 -11.94 -15.77 -13.82
CA VAL A 68 -10.74 -15.65 -14.65
C VAL A 68 -10.16 -14.28 -14.44
N ILE A 69 -8.89 -14.23 -14.06
CA ILE A 69 -8.09 -13.02 -13.97
C ILE A 69 -6.86 -13.20 -14.85
N GLN A 70 -6.47 -12.12 -15.51
CA GLN A 70 -5.26 -12.07 -16.34
C GLN A 70 -4.50 -10.80 -16.02
N SER A 71 -3.22 -10.96 -15.72
CA SER A 71 -2.26 -9.88 -15.79
C SER A 71 -2.22 -9.30 -17.21
N PRO A 72 -1.79 -8.05 -17.37
CA PRO A 72 -1.67 -7.42 -18.69
C PRO A 72 -0.84 -8.24 -19.69
N SER A 73 0.28 -8.81 -19.22
CA SER A 73 1.13 -9.72 -19.99
C SER A 73 0.41 -11.00 -20.42
N GLU A 74 -0.45 -11.57 -19.58
CA GLU A 74 -1.29 -12.71 -19.93
C GLU A 74 -2.37 -12.33 -20.93
N THR A 75 -3.03 -11.18 -20.78
CA THR A 75 -4.02 -10.70 -21.75
C THR A 75 -3.39 -10.44 -23.12
N LYS A 76 -2.15 -9.93 -23.16
CA LYS A 76 -1.39 -9.75 -24.40
C LYS A 76 -1.08 -11.07 -25.11
N LYS A 77 -0.82 -12.14 -24.35
CA LYS A 77 -0.49 -13.48 -24.89
C LYS A 77 -1.72 -14.31 -25.24
N ASN A 78 -2.70 -14.35 -24.34
CA ASN A 78 -3.87 -15.24 -24.41
C ASN A 78 -5.07 -14.59 -25.09
N GLY A 79 -5.01 -13.28 -25.33
CA GLY A 79 -6.10 -12.48 -25.86
C GLY A 79 -7.15 -12.14 -24.81
N ALA A 80 -8.10 -11.29 -25.22
CA ALA A 80 -9.15 -10.76 -24.35
C ALA A 80 -10.43 -11.61 -24.33
N ILE A 81 -10.34 -12.93 -24.59
CA ILE A 81 -11.50 -13.84 -24.60
C ILE A 81 -11.41 -14.79 -23.41
N CYS A 82 -12.51 -14.91 -22.67
CA CYS A 82 -12.59 -15.80 -21.52
C CYS A 82 -12.43 -17.26 -21.95
N PRO A 83 -11.48 -18.03 -21.37
CA PRO A 83 -11.27 -19.42 -21.75
C PRO A 83 -12.46 -20.32 -21.40
N VAL A 84 -13.22 -19.97 -20.36
CA VAL A 84 -14.34 -20.74 -19.81
C VAL A 84 -15.63 -20.54 -20.60
N CYS A 85 -16.09 -19.30 -20.77
CA CYS A 85 -17.39 -19.01 -21.38
C CYS A 85 -17.32 -18.39 -22.79
N LYS A 86 -16.11 -18.15 -23.32
CA LYS A 86 -15.85 -17.54 -24.64
C LYS A 86 -16.40 -16.12 -24.85
N LYS A 87 -16.92 -15.47 -23.81
CA LYS A 87 -17.27 -14.04 -23.83
C LYS A 87 -16.01 -13.18 -23.68
N PRO A 88 -16.03 -11.91 -24.14
CA PRO A 88 -14.92 -11.00 -23.93
C PRO A 88 -14.65 -10.77 -22.44
N LEU A 89 -13.38 -10.62 -22.08
CA LEU A 89 -12.95 -10.17 -20.77
C LEU A 89 -13.18 -8.67 -20.63
N THR A 90 -13.48 -8.21 -19.42
CA THR A 90 -13.41 -6.79 -19.08
C THR A 90 -11.94 -6.40 -19.00
N LEU A 91 -11.48 -5.52 -19.89
CA LEU A 91 -10.09 -5.05 -19.91
C LEU A 91 -9.81 -4.17 -18.69
N GLY A 92 -8.71 -4.48 -18.00
CA GLY A 92 -8.28 -3.74 -16.82
C GLY A 92 -7.49 -2.47 -17.16
N VAL A 93 -7.36 -1.57 -16.19
CA VAL A 93 -6.54 -0.35 -16.27
C VAL A 93 -5.10 -0.69 -16.62
N MET A 94 -4.53 -1.73 -16.03
CA MET A 94 -3.16 -2.11 -16.31
C MET A 94 -2.93 -2.56 -17.76
N HIS A 95 -3.96 -3.10 -18.44
CA HIS A 95 -3.86 -3.39 -19.87
C HIS A 95 -3.65 -2.11 -20.66
N ARG A 96 -4.42 -1.05 -20.36
CA ARG A 96 -4.27 0.25 -21.02
C ARG A 96 -2.94 0.94 -20.69
N VAL A 97 -2.45 0.79 -19.45
CA VAL A 97 -1.15 1.32 -19.05
C VAL A 97 -0.03 0.67 -19.86
N GLU A 98 -0.03 -0.66 -20.00
CA GLU A 98 0.98 -1.36 -20.81
C GLU A 98 0.89 -1.03 -22.31
N GLU A 99 -0.30 -0.82 -22.86
CA GLU A 99 -0.46 -0.38 -24.26
C GLU A 99 0.19 0.98 -24.54
N LEU A 100 0.20 1.88 -23.54
CA LEU A 100 0.71 3.24 -23.66
C LEU A 100 2.14 3.42 -23.13
N ALA A 101 2.68 2.41 -22.44
CA ALA A 101 4.01 2.47 -21.86
C ALA A 101 5.07 2.54 -22.96
N ALA A 102 5.85 3.62 -22.96
CA ALA A 102 6.96 3.82 -23.90
C ALA A 102 8.25 3.10 -23.44
N GLU A 103 8.45 2.97 -22.13
CA GLU A 103 9.62 2.35 -21.51
C GLU A 103 9.24 1.66 -20.20
N ASP A 104 9.94 0.58 -19.86
CA ASP A 104 9.87 -0.05 -18.54
C ASP A 104 10.67 0.80 -17.53
N GLU A 105 10.06 1.86 -17.00
CA GLU A 105 10.67 2.66 -15.94
C GLU A 105 10.79 1.84 -14.65
N LYS A 106 12.04 1.52 -14.26
CA LYS A 106 12.33 0.84 -12.99
C LYS A 106 12.36 1.86 -11.85
N TYR A 107 11.36 1.82 -10.99
CA TYR A 107 11.33 2.58 -9.74
C TYR A 107 11.98 1.77 -8.62
N GLU A 108 12.86 2.40 -7.85
CA GLU A 108 13.56 1.74 -6.75
C GLU A 108 12.84 2.00 -5.41
N PRO A 109 12.44 0.94 -4.67
CA PRO A 109 11.94 1.10 -3.32
C PRO A 109 13.09 1.38 -2.34
N LYS A 110 12.90 2.33 -1.43
CA LYS A 110 13.80 2.57 -0.28
C LYS A 110 13.02 2.58 1.02
N GLN A 111 13.58 1.97 2.06
CA GLN A 111 13.00 2.02 3.39
C GLN A 111 13.59 3.18 4.19
N ASN A 112 12.77 3.87 4.97
CA ASN A 112 13.23 4.84 5.97
C ASN A 112 13.42 4.17 7.34
N GLU A 113 13.83 4.96 8.34
CA GLU A 113 14.04 4.51 9.73
C GLU A 113 12.80 3.86 10.35
N MET A 114 11.60 4.27 9.92
CA MET A 114 10.32 3.73 10.38
C MET A 114 9.89 2.45 9.67
N GLY A 115 10.72 1.94 8.76
CA GLY A 115 10.44 0.78 7.91
C GLY A 115 9.47 1.06 6.75
N LEU A 116 9.10 2.32 6.53
CA LEU A 116 8.16 2.72 5.49
C LEU A 116 8.81 2.62 4.12
N ARG A 117 8.16 1.93 3.18
CA ARG A 117 8.61 1.73 1.81
C ARG A 117 8.24 2.92 0.92
N TRP A 118 9.25 3.72 0.58
CA TRP A 118 9.19 4.84 -0.34
C TRP A 118 9.47 4.38 -1.76
N ILE A 119 8.70 4.87 -2.73
CA ILE A 119 8.98 4.74 -4.15
C ILE A 119 9.55 6.06 -4.65
N ILE A 120 10.73 5.99 -5.27
CA ILE A 120 11.49 7.17 -5.68
C ILE A 120 11.80 7.06 -7.17
N ASP A 121 11.52 8.14 -7.90
CA ASP A 121 11.94 8.28 -9.29
C ASP A 121 13.47 8.38 -9.36
N PRO A 122 14.16 7.49 -10.10
CA PRO A 122 15.61 7.53 -10.25
C PRO A 122 16.10 8.85 -10.88
N LYS A 123 15.30 9.47 -11.75
CA LYS A 123 15.62 10.76 -12.39
C LYS A 123 15.33 11.95 -11.47
N ARG A 124 14.64 11.72 -10.34
CA ARG A 124 14.19 12.75 -9.37
C ARG A 124 13.39 13.88 -10.02
N ILE A 125 12.67 13.58 -11.10
CA ILE A 125 11.76 14.51 -11.78
C ILE A 125 10.41 14.50 -11.08
N ARG A 126 9.93 13.31 -10.69
CA ARG A 126 8.66 13.12 -10.00
C ARG A 126 8.85 13.12 -8.48
N PRO A 127 7.92 13.72 -7.71
CA PRO A 127 7.91 13.58 -6.26
C PRO A 127 7.85 12.10 -5.84
N PRO A 128 8.50 11.73 -4.73
CA PRO A 128 8.40 10.38 -4.20
C PRO A 128 6.98 10.12 -3.65
N TYR A 129 6.63 8.85 -3.50
CA TYR A 129 5.36 8.47 -2.90
C TYR A 129 5.47 7.21 -2.03
N VAL A 130 4.48 7.01 -1.18
CA VAL A 130 4.32 5.80 -0.35
C VAL A 130 2.97 5.17 -0.65
N LYS A 131 2.90 3.85 -0.62
CA LYS A 131 1.63 3.13 -0.72
C LYS A 131 1.21 2.67 0.68
N LEU A 132 -0.04 2.88 1.03
CA LEU A 132 -0.62 2.44 2.30
C LEU A 132 -1.89 1.63 2.09
N VAL A 133 -2.22 0.86 3.12
CA VAL A 133 -3.50 0.16 3.29
C VAL A 133 -4.25 0.89 4.41
N PRO A 134 -5.57 1.12 4.30
CA PRO A 134 -6.33 1.77 5.36
C PRO A 134 -6.15 1.06 6.71
N LEU A 135 -5.95 1.81 7.80
CA LEU A 135 -5.68 1.23 9.12
C LEU A 135 -6.79 0.27 9.58
N ASN A 136 -8.04 0.57 9.28
CA ASN A 136 -9.17 -0.32 9.58
C ASN A 136 -9.10 -1.66 8.81
N GLU A 137 -8.57 -1.68 7.59
CA GLU A 137 -8.35 -2.90 6.81
C GLU A 137 -7.18 -3.72 7.38
N ILE A 138 -6.11 -3.05 7.80
CA ILE A 138 -4.98 -3.68 8.51
C ILE A 138 -5.46 -4.36 9.80
N ILE A 139 -6.23 -3.64 10.62
CA ILE A 139 -6.78 -4.17 11.89
C ILE A 139 -7.69 -5.36 11.60
N ALA A 140 -8.58 -5.22 10.61
CA ALA A 140 -9.53 -6.27 10.25
C ALA A 140 -8.85 -7.56 9.82
N GLU A 141 -7.85 -7.47 8.94
CA GLU A 141 -7.06 -8.63 8.52
C GLU A 141 -6.24 -9.20 9.68
N ALA A 142 -5.69 -8.35 10.56
CA ALA A 142 -4.89 -8.80 11.69
C ALA A 142 -5.68 -9.60 12.74
N ILE A 143 -6.93 -9.25 12.99
CA ILE A 143 -7.78 -9.91 13.98
C ILE A 143 -8.77 -10.91 13.38
N GLY A 144 -8.77 -11.09 12.05
CA GLY A 144 -9.67 -12.01 11.34
C GLY A 144 -11.13 -11.56 11.30
N ASN A 145 -11.40 -10.25 11.33
CA ASN A 145 -12.75 -9.70 11.35
C ASN A 145 -13.10 -8.96 10.05
N LEU A 146 -14.38 -8.67 9.85
CA LEU A 146 -14.82 -7.75 8.81
C LEU A 146 -14.42 -6.30 9.14
N VAL A 147 -14.01 -5.56 8.11
CA VAL A 147 -13.62 -4.14 8.18
C VAL A 147 -14.70 -3.26 8.84
N GLY A 148 -15.98 -3.59 8.63
CA GLY A 148 -17.11 -2.86 9.20
C GLY A 148 -17.54 -3.30 10.60
N SER A 149 -16.82 -4.23 11.25
CA SER A 149 -17.20 -4.73 12.57
C SER A 149 -16.96 -3.69 13.67
N ASN A 150 -17.81 -3.69 14.70
CA ASN A 150 -17.66 -2.79 15.86
C ASN A 150 -16.31 -2.95 16.56
N LYS A 151 -15.78 -4.19 16.60
CA LYS A 151 -14.46 -4.48 17.18
C LYS A 151 -13.34 -3.75 16.43
N VAL A 152 -13.34 -3.81 15.09
CA VAL A 152 -12.36 -3.11 14.26
C VAL A 152 -12.48 -1.60 14.45
N LYS A 153 -13.73 -1.10 14.49
CA LYS A 153 -14.00 0.33 14.65
C LYS A 153 -13.49 0.88 15.98
N GLN A 154 -13.72 0.15 17.08
CA GLN A 154 -13.21 0.52 18.40
C GLN A 154 -11.69 0.58 18.43
N ILE A 155 -11.01 -0.47 17.93
CA ILE A 155 -9.53 -0.52 17.89
C ILE A 155 -8.97 0.62 17.03
N TYR A 156 -9.62 0.92 15.90
CA TYR A 156 -9.23 2.04 15.05
C TYR A 156 -9.36 3.38 15.79
N GLU A 157 -10.48 3.61 16.49
CA GLU A 157 -10.70 4.83 17.28
C GLU A 157 -9.67 4.94 18.41
N ASP A 158 -9.38 3.85 19.12
CA ASP A 158 -8.39 3.81 20.21
C ASP A 158 -6.97 4.16 19.72
N LEU A 159 -6.59 3.71 18.52
CA LEU A 159 -5.30 4.02 17.91
C LEU A 159 -5.23 5.47 17.45
N VAL A 160 -6.27 5.96 16.78
CA VAL A 160 -6.31 7.35 16.31
C VAL A 160 -6.34 8.32 17.48
N GLU A 161 -7.03 8.00 18.57
CA GLU A 161 -7.02 8.81 19.80
C GLU A 161 -5.65 8.80 20.48
N ALA A 162 -4.97 7.65 20.53
CA ALA A 162 -3.66 7.54 21.16
C ALA A 162 -2.53 8.22 20.38
N PHE A 163 -2.55 8.15 19.05
CA PHE A 163 -1.47 8.62 18.18
C PHE A 163 -1.83 9.89 17.37
N GLY A 164 -3.06 10.37 17.48
CA GLY A 164 -3.56 11.61 16.88
C GLY A 164 -4.23 11.44 15.51
N SER A 165 -3.69 10.61 14.62
CA SER A 165 -4.31 10.34 13.32
C SER A 165 -3.91 9.00 12.73
N GLU A 166 -4.68 8.53 11.74
CA GLU A 166 -4.31 7.34 10.95
C GLU A 166 -2.95 7.52 10.25
N PHE A 167 -2.65 8.73 9.74
CA PHE A 167 -1.34 9.01 9.15
C PHE A 167 -0.20 8.90 10.16
N GLU A 168 -0.39 9.37 11.38
CA GLU A 168 0.62 9.22 12.44
C GLU A 168 0.87 7.73 12.70
N VAL A 169 -0.19 6.94 12.89
CA VAL A 169 -0.11 5.49 13.11
C VAL A 169 0.59 4.78 11.96
N LEU A 170 0.31 5.13 10.70
CA LEU A 170 0.86 4.43 9.54
C LEU A 170 2.26 4.91 9.13
N LEU A 171 2.62 6.17 9.40
CA LEU A 171 3.84 6.78 8.87
C LEU A 171 4.92 7.04 9.90
N LYS A 172 4.56 7.31 11.17
CA LYS A 172 5.47 7.94 12.14
C LYS A 172 5.48 7.31 13.54
N SER A 173 4.44 6.58 13.95
CA SER A 173 4.40 5.98 15.28
C SER A 173 5.39 4.81 15.40
N GLU A 174 6.06 4.69 16.53
CA GLU A 174 6.92 3.54 16.81
C GLU A 174 6.09 2.24 16.93
N ILE A 175 6.55 1.15 16.31
CA ILE A 175 5.84 -0.13 16.33
C ILE A 175 5.68 -0.66 17.76
N ALA A 176 6.68 -0.44 18.63
CA ALA A 176 6.63 -0.84 20.03
C ALA A 176 5.51 -0.13 20.82
N GLU A 177 5.21 1.13 20.50
CA GLU A 177 4.11 1.86 21.15
C GLU A 177 2.74 1.37 20.65
N ILE A 178 2.64 1.04 19.36
CA ILE A 178 1.43 0.41 18.80
C ILE A 178 1.19 -0.94 19.49
N GLU A 179 2.23 -1.75 19.63
CA GLU A 179 2.16 -3.07 20.28
C GLU A 179 1.67 -2.96 21.72
N LYS A 180 2.18 -2.01 22.51
CA LYS A 180 1.72 -1.77 23.88
C LYS A 180 0.23 -1.42 23.94
N LYS A 181 -0.31 -0.73 22.93
CA LYS A 181 -1.69 -0.25 22.93
C LYS A 181 -2.70 -1.30 22.48
N VAL A 182 -2.40 -2.05 21.42
CA VAL A 182 -3.37 -2.95 20.76
C VAL A 182 -2.89 -4.40 20.61
N GLY A 183 -1.68 -4.71 21.06
CA GLY A 183 -1.10 -6.04 21.02
C GLY A 183 -0.26 -6.33 19.77
N PRO A 184 0.43 -7.48 19.78
CA PRO A 184 1.48 -7.80 18.81
C PRO A 184 0.97 -8.08 17.39
N ASP A 185 -0.26 -8.61 17.22
CA ASP A 185 -0.80 -8.92 15.90
C ASP A 185 -0.99 -7.68 15.03
N ILE A 186 -1.62 -6.65 15.59
CA ILE A 186 -1.90 -5.41 14.87
C ILE A 186 -0.60 -4.63 14.64
N ALA A 187 0.31 -4.61 15.61
CA ALA A 187 1.62 -3.98 15.46
C ALA A 187 2.46 -4.65 14.34
N LEU A 188 2.46 -5.99 14.30
CA LEU A 188 3.10 -6.74 13.23
C LEU A 188 2.46 -6.45 11.86
N ALA A 189 1.13 -6.40 11.81
CA ALA A 189 0.40 -6.08 10.58
C ALA A 189 0.74 -4.68 10.04
N VAL A 190 0.78 -3.67 10.92
CA VAL A 190 1.19 -2.30 10.56
C VAL A 190 2.64 -2.30 10.06
N ASN A 191 3.55 -3.00 10.73
CA ASN A 191 4.95 -3.10 10.32
C ASN A 191 5.12 -3.74 8.94
N LYS A 192 4.38 -4.82 8.66
CA LYS A 192 4.40 -5.50 7.35
C LYS A 192 3.89 -4.59 6.24
N VAL A 193 2.79 -3.89 6.48
CA VAL A 193 2.24 -2.90 5.53
C VAL A 193 3.24 -1.79 5.27
N ARG A 194 3.88 -1.22 6.31
CA ARG A 194 4.93 -0.20 6.14
C ARG A 194 6.06 -0.68 5.23
N LYS A 195 6.52 -1.92 5.44
CA LYS A 195 7.59 -2.53 4.66
C LYS A 195 7.16 -2.94 3.25
N GLY A 196 5.85 -2.95 2.97
CA GLY A 196 5.27 -3.53 1.75
C GLY A 196 5.38 -5.05 1.69
N ASP A 197 5.51 -5.71 2.84
CA ASP A 197 5.49 -7.18 2.99
C ASP A 197 4.05 -7.66 3.09
N ILE A 198 3.33 -7.52 1.99
CA ILE A 198 1.92 -7.88 1.86
C ILE A 198 1.67 -8.54 0.52
N VAL A 199 0.64 -9.39 0.46
CA VAL A 199 0.17 -10.01 -0.79
C VAL A 199 -1.12 -9.33 -1.18
N ILE A 200 -1.21 -8.85 -2.42
CA ILE A 200 -2.43 -8.23 -2.92
C ILE A 200 -2.95 -9.07 -4.06
N ARG A 201 -4.18 -9.55 -3.90
CA ARG A 201 -4.93 -10.14 -5.01
C ARG A 201 -5.58 -9.00 -5.77
N PRO A 202 -5.20 -8.74 -7.04
CA PRO A 202 -5.70 -7.59 -7.76
C PRO A 202 -7.19 -7.72 -8.05
N GLY A 203 -7.88 -6.58 -8.08
CA GLY A 203 -9.28 -6.51 -8.47
C GLY A 203 -9.45 -6.61 -9.99
N PHE A 204 -10.61 -7.11 -10.41
CA PHE A 204 -10.95 -7.34 -11.81
C PHE A 204 -12.46 -7.37 -12.00
N ASP A 205 -12.92 -6.95 -13.20
CA ASP A 205 -14.31 -7.03 -13.63
C ASP A 205 -15.34 -6.62 -12.55
N GLY A 206 -15.09 -5.54 -11.81
CA GLY A 206 -16.00 -5.01 -10.78
C GLY A 206 -15.77 -5.52 -9.36
N GLU A 207 -14.90 -6.52 -9.14
CA GLU A 207 -14.48 -6.98 -7.81
C GLU A 207 -13.28 -6.21 -7.31
N TYR A 208 -13.35 -5.71 -6.08
CA TYR A 208 -12.19 -5.08 -5.43
C TYR A 208 -11.07 -6.11 -5.20
N GLY A 209 -9.84 -5.64 -5.30
CA GLY A 209 -8.70 -6.41 -4.85
C GLY A 209 -8.73 -6.60 -3.34
N VAL A 210 -7.94 -7.56 -2.87
CA VAL A 210 -7.90 -7.94 -1.46
C VAL A 210 -6.46 -7.96 -0.99
N VAL A 211 -6.17 -7.19 0.05
CA VAL A 211 -4.90 -7.22 0.76
C VAL A 211 -4.88 -8.39 1.74
N LYS A 212 -3.77 -9.13 1.75
CA LYS A 212 -3.49 -10.23 2.65
C LYS A 212 -2.18 -9.97 3.38
N ILE A 213 -2.25 -10.09 4.71
CA ILE A 213 -1.14 -9.86 5.63
C ILE A 213 -0.86 -11.18 6.32
N ASN A 214 0.32 -11.77 6.04
CA ASN A 214 0.70 -13.03 6.67
C ASN A 214 1.31 -12.75 8.05
N LEU A 215 0.63 -13.15 9.13
CA LEU A 215 1.10 -12.95 10.52
C LEU A 215 1.85 -14.16 11.10
N ASN A 216 2.05 -15.23 10.32
CA ASN A 216 2.63 -16.48 10.81
C ASN A 216 4.15 -16.40 11.10
N ASP A 217 4.82 -15.29 10.80
CA ASP A 217 6.24 -15.07 11.12
C ASP A 217 6.53 -14.98 12.63
N LYS A 218 5.49 -14.98 13.47
CA LYS A 218 5.62 -15.08 14.93
C LYS A 218 6.43 -16.30 15.41
N MET A 219 6.57 -17.34 14.57
CA MET A 219 7.27 -18.58 14.93
C MET A 219 8.77 -18.59 14.52
N ALA A 220 9.27 -17.59 13.81
CA ALA A 220 10.63 -17.65 13.25
C ALA A 220 11.78 -17.34 14.23
N ASN A 221 11.49 -16.87 15.46
CA ASN A 221 12.51 -16.51 16.44
C ASN A 221 12.52 -17.37 17.73
N SER A 222 11.71 -18.43 17.83
CA SER A 222 11.77 -19.39 18.95
C SER A 222 12.14 -20.82 18.54
N ASP A 223 12.08 -21.14 17.24
CA ASP A 223 12.22 -22.53 16.77
C ASP A 223 13.55 -22.82 16.04
N ASN A 224 14.41 -21.81 15.89
CA ASN A 224 15.70 -21.94 15.22
C ASN A 224 16.77 -22.74 16.00
N GLU A 225 16.43 -23.25 17.20
CA GLU A 225 17.27 -24.20 17.96
C GLU A 225 16.73 -25.65 17.95
N LYS A 226 15.62 -25.96 17.27
CA LYS A 226 15.05 -27.33 17.30
C LYS A 226 14.78 -27.99 15.95
N ILE A 227 15.01 -27.33 14.81
CA ILE A 227 14.73 -27.93 13.48
C ILE A 227 16.01 -28.42 12.76
N VAL A 228 17.13 -28.60 13.47
CA VAL A 228 18.33 -29.28 12.90
C VAL A 228 18.21 -30.82 12.99
N ALA A 229 17.14 -31.37 13.56
CA ALA A 229 17.00 -32.81 13.73
C ALA A 229 15.61 -33.31 13.30
N SER A 230 15.36 -33.44 12.00
CA SER A 230 14.79 -34.65 11.39
C SER A 230 14.23 -34.40 9.98
N SER A 231 14.43 -35.42 9.13
CA SER A 231 13.87 -35.63 7.79
C SER A 231 14.66 -35.06 6.60
N GLN A 232 15.71 -35.80 6.27
CA GLN A 232 16.12 -36.00 4.88
C GLN A 232 15.03 -36.73 4.08
N SER A 233 14.97 -36.37 2.79
CA SER A 233 14.43 -37.08 1.62
C SER A 233 12.92 -37.35 1.55
N GLN A 234 12.24 -36.68 0.60
CA GLN A 234 11.92 -37.30 -0.68
C GLN A 234 11.42 -36.26 -1.70
N LEU A 235 12.02 -36.30 -2.90
CA LEU A 235 11.59 -35.67 -4.15
C LEU A 235 11.94 -34.18 -4.33
N GLY A 236 13.23 -33.94 -4.57
CA GLY A 236 13.67 -32.75 -5.29
C GLY A 236 13.25 -32.80 -6.76
N LEU A 237 12.80 -31.66 -7.27
CA LEU A 237 13.08 -31.11 -8.61
C LEU A 237 12.54 -29.67 -8.69
N ASP A 238 13.35 -28.81 -9.29
CA ASP A 238 13.29 -27.34 -9.29
C ASP A 238 12.38 -26.74 -10.37
N PHE A 239 11.84 -25.55 -10.07
CA PHE A 239 11.61 -24.46 -11.04
C PHE A 239 12.18 -23.16 -10.48
#